data_AF-A0A517CMP4-F1
#
_entry.id   AF-A0A517CMP4-F1
#
_cell.length_a   1.000
_cell.length_b   1.000
_cell.length_c   1.000
_cell.angle_alpha   90.00
_cell.angle_beta   90.00
_cell.angle_gamma   90.00
#
_symmetry.space_group_name_H-M   'P 1'
#
loop_
_entity.id
_entity.type
_entity.pdbx_description
1 polymer ?
#
loop_
_entity_poly.entity_id
_entity_poly.type
_entity_poly.pdbx_seq_one_letter_code
_entity_poly.pdbx_strand_id
1 'polypeptide(L)'
;MKLTKAQRNVLQKQFELAFQDKELVTAFKEDYENIYERMAQDVLTQNGFPKMTEINDNVVEMEIKPKSDVEPFVDYVEGSDDIEDDDDFEHIRTDGSYFIEIILERENLRHTNISFRIKIDPNEYLEEHPTEQYLAKEMSKAYDKNELEKHVKENSEFKEEELREYLVDEGFPEDVDLNKVKYSMDNLQLTDSFTNIAEMILDTGRFSSGDRVNSFVKRDMYKIIVDGKLYEYDFRLESDPHELEEME
;
A
#
# COMPACT_ATOMS: atom_id res chain seq x y z
N MET A 1 -45.67 15.90 20.07
CA MET A 1 -46.06 17.19 20.72
C MET A 1 -45.51 18.38 19.90
N LYS A 2 -46.07 19.60 19.97
CA LYS A 2 -45.42 20.77 19.35
C LYS A 2 -44.36 21.34 20.30
N LEU A 3 -43.09 21.35 19.87
CA LEU A 3 -41.97 21.78 20.69
C LEU A 3 -41.94 23.30 20.86
N THR A 4 -41.60 23.76 22.05
CA THR A 4 -41.33 25.18 22.29
C THR A 4 -40.03 25.62 21.61
N LYS A 5 -39.87 26.93 21.38
CA LYS A 5 -38.61 27.48 20.84
C LYS A 5 -37.40 27.12 21.72
N ALA A 6 -37.58 27.05 23.04
CA ALA A 6 -36.52 26.66 23.97
C ALA A 6 -36.13 25.19 23.79
N GLN A 7 -37.11 24.29 23.71
CA GLN A 7 -36.90 22.86 23.46
C GLN A 7 -36.20 22.61 22.12
N ARG A 8 -36.66 23.27 21.04
CA ARG A 8 -36.02 23.19 19.72
C ARG A 8 -34.55 23.62 19.78
N ASN A 9 -34.23 24.73 20.44
CA ASN A 9 -32.84 25.20 20.59
C ASN A 9 -31.96 24.20 21.37
N VAL A 10 -32.54 23.45 22.32
CA VAL A 10 -31.81 22.40 23.04
C VAL A 10 -31.50 21.24 22.11
N LEU A 11 -32.49 20.74 21.35
CA LEU A 11 -32.28 19.65 20.39
C LEU A 11 -31.29 20.04 19.29
N GLN A 12 -31.35 21.27 18.77
CA GLN A 12 -30.37 21.78 17.80
C GLN A 12 -28.94 21.64 18.33
N LYS A 13 -28.70 22.07 19.57
CA LYS A 13 -27.37 21.94 20.19
C LYS A 13 -26.94 20.49 20.36
N GLN A 14 -27.86 19.59 20.72
CA GLN A 14 -27.54 18.18 20.87
C GLN A 14 -27.21 17.52 19.54
N PHE A 15 -27.91 17.84 18.46
CA PHE A 15 -27.53 17.39 17.11
C PHE A 15 -26.17 17.96 16.69
N GLU A 16 -25.89 19.24 16.95
CA GLU A 16 -24.57 19.83 16.68
C GLU A 16 -23.45 19.11 17.44
N LEU A 17 -23.69 18.70 18.69
CA LEU A 17 -22.75 17.90 19.48
C LEU A 17 -22.61 16.48 18.91
N ALA A 18 -23.71 15.82 18.53
CA ALA A 18 -23.68 14.49 17.95
C ALA A 18 -22.91 14.44 16.62
N PHE A 19 -23.01 15.48 15.78
CA PHE A 19 -22.20 15.61 14.56
C PHE A 19 -20.69 15.80 14.83
N GLN A 20 -20.31 16.22 16.03
CA GLN A 20 -18.92 16.35 16.45
C GLN A 20 -18.40 15.11 17.20
N ASP A 21 -19.29 14.19 17.55
CA ASP A 21 -18.94 12.98 18.26
C ASP A 21 -18.30 11.94 17.33
N LYS A 22 -17.25 11.28 17.81
CA LYS A 22 -16.60 10.17 17.10
C LYS A 22 -17.47 8.92 17.07
N GLU A 23 -18.40 8.80 18.02
CA GLU A 23 -19.36 7.69 18.06
C GLU A 23 -20.25 7.69 16.82
N LEU A 24 -20.60 8.85 16.24
CA LEU A 24 -21.39 8.93 15.02
C LEU A 24 -20.72 8.22 13.83
N VAL A 25 -19.42 8.47 13.62
CA VAL A 25 -18.65 7.81 12.55
C VAL A 25 -18.51 6.32 12.83
N THR A 26 -18.34 5.95 14.11
CA THR A 26 -18.21 4.54 14.52
C THR A 26 -19.51 3.78 14.25
N ALA A 27 -20.65 4.32 14.70
CA ALA A 27 -21.98 3.77 14.45
C ALA A 27 -22.28 3.68 12.95
N PHE A 28 -21.92 4.70 12.16
CA PHE A 28 -22.08 4.61 10.70
C PHE A 28 -21.28 3.45 10.10
N LYS A 29 -20.01 3.28 10.51
CA LYS A 29 -19.16 2.18 10.02
C LYS A 29 -19.72 0.81 10.39
N GLU A 30 -20.35 0.67 11.55
CA GLU A 30 -20.97 -0.58 12.01
C GLU A 30 -22.30 -0.87 11.30
N ASP A 31 -23.23 0.09 11.27
CA ASP A 31 -24.56 -0.09 10.70
C ASP A 31 -24.54 -0.14 9.16
N TYR A 32 -23.57 0.53 8.55
CA TYR A 32 -23.45 0.72 7.11
C TYR A 32 -22.08 0.29 6.56
N GLU A 33 -21.46 -0.75 7.13
CA GLU A 33 -20.14 -1.28 6.78
C GLU A 33 -19.93 -1.38 5.26
N ASN A 34 -20.80 -2.12 4.55
CA ASN A 34 -20.70 -2.30 3.11
C ASN A 34 -20.76 -0.99 2.30
N ILE A 35 -21.51 0.00 2.80
CA ILE A 35 -21.63 1.32 2.15
C ILE A 35 -20.36 2.12 2.41
N TYR A 36 -19.89 2.15 3.66
CA TYR A 36 -18.65 2.79 4.06
C TYR A 36 -17.46 2.26 3.24
N GLU A 37 -17.27 0.95 3.20
CA GLU A 37 -16.15 0.33 2.49
C GLU A 37 -16.17 0.67 1.00
N ARG A 38 -17.34 0.56 0.36
CA ARG A 38 -17.48 0.91 -1.06
C ARG A 38 -17.17 2.38 -1.31
N MET A 39 -17.70 3.29 -0.50
CA MET A 39 -17.44 4.73 -0.65
C MET A 39 -15.97 5.08 -0.43
N ALA A 40 -15.35 4.52 0.61
CA ALA A 40 -13.93 4.72 0.90
C ALA A 40 -13.06 4.18 -0.25
N GLN A 41 -13.34 2.96 -0.73
CA GLN A 41 -12.61 2.35 -1.84
C GLN A 41 -12.76 3.14 -3.14
N ASP A 42 -13.96 3.65 -3.43
CA ASP A 42 -14.21 4.50 -4.60
C ASP A 42 -13.38 5.78 -4.52
N VAL A 43 -13.36 6.45 -3.36
CA VAL A 43 -12.55 7.66 -3.14
C VAL A 43 -11.06 7.36 -3.30
N LEU A 44 -10.56 6.27 -2.69
CA LEU A 44 -9.16 5.88 -2.80
C LEU A 44 -8.76 5.59 -4.25
N THR A 45 -9.57 4.79 -4.96
CA THR A 45 -9.31 4.42 -6.35
C THR A 45 -9.33 5.65 -7.27
N GLN A 46 -10.27 6.59 -7.07
CA GLN A 46 -10.32 7.85 -7.81
C GLN A 46 -9.09 8.74 -7.58
N ASN A 47 -8.43 8.59 -6.43
CA ASN A 47 -7.21 9.30 -6.09
C ASN A 47 -5.93 8.51 -6.43
N GLY A 48 -6.03 7.39 -7.15
CA GLY A 48 -4.88 6.66 -7.70
C GLY A 48 -4.36 5.52 -6.82
N PHE A 49 -5.06 5.16 -5.74
CA PHE A 49 -4.73 3.97 -4.96
C PHE A 49 -5.15 2.68 -5.69
N PRO A 50 -4.47 1.55 -5.42
CA PRO A 50 -4.91 0.23 -5.85
C PRO A 50 -6.35 -0.11 -5.40
N LYS A 51 -7.03 -0.95 -6.19
CA LYS A 51 -8.40 -1.41 -5.90
C LYS A 51 -8.53 -2.25 -4.63
N MET A 52 -7.42 -2.81 -4.14
CA MET A 52 -7.36 -3.65 -2.95
C MET A 52 -6.61 -2.95 -1.81
N THR A 53 -6.52 -1.62 -1.83
CA THR A 53 -5.96 -0.86 -0.72
C THR A 53 -6.78 -1.10 0.54
N GLU A 54 -6.10 -1.43 1.62
CA GLU A 54 -6.72 -1.62 2.93
C GLU A 54 -7.34 -0.30 3.42
N ILE A 55 -8.61 -0.36 3.81
CA ILE A 55 -9.35 0.79 4.33
C ILE A 55 -9.10 0.86 5.83
N ASN A 56 -8.33 1.85 6.26
CA ASN A 56 -8.09 2.12 7.68
C ASN A 56 -7.91 3.62 7.94
N ASP A 57 -7.97 4.01 9.22
CA ASP A 57 -7.94 5.42 9.64
C ASP A 57 -6.59 6.12 9.41
N ASN A 58 -5.52 5.38 9.07
CA ASN A 58 -4.23 5.95 8.67
C ASN A 58 -4.21 6.34 7.19
N VAL A 59 -5.02 5.67 6.36
CA VAL A 59 -5.11 5.89 4.91
C VAL A 59 -6.22 6.89 4.59
N VAL A 60 -7.41 6.69 5.17
CA VAL A 60 -8.59 7.51 4.88
C VAL A 60 -9.44 7.73 6.13
N GLU A 61 -9.87 8.96 6.32
CA GLU A 61 -10.74 9.36 7.42
C GLU A 61 -12.11 9.80 6.89
N MET A 62 -13.16 9.32 7.54
CA MET A 62 -14.53 9.70 7.23
C MET A 62 -15.00 10.82 8.16
N GLU A 63 -15.73 11.77 7.59
CA GLU A 63 -16.38 12.85 8.32
C GLU A 63 -17.85 12.94 7.91
N ILE A 64 -18.75 12.99 8.90
CA ILE A 64 -20.19 13.17 8.71
C ILE A 64 -20.55 14.56 9.21
N LYS A 65 -21.19 15.36 8.36
CA LYS A 65 -21.63 16.72 8.68
C LYS A 65 -23.07 16.94 8.23
N PRO A 66 -23.82 17.88 8.81
CA PRO A 66 -25.05 18.34 8.20
C PRO A 66 -24.76 19.02 6.85
N LYS A 67 -25.66 18.88 5.87
CA LYS A 67 -25.52 19.56 4.56
C LYS A 67 -25.62 21.08 4.66
N SER A 68 -26.47 21.58 5.54
CA SER A 68 -26.67 23.01 5.80
C SER A 68 -26.62 23.31 7.29
N ASP A 69 -27.53 22.69 8.04
CA ASP A 69 -27.76 22.89 9.46
C ASP A 69 -28.49 21.66 10.03
N VAL A 70 -28.81 21.73 11.32
CA VAL A 70 -29.45 20.65 12.07
C VAL A 70 -30.98 20.77 12.16
N GLU A 71 -31.59 21.79 11.54
CA GLU A 71 -33.05 22.01 11.62
C GLU A 71 -33.87 20.83 11.07
N PRO A 72 -33.50 20.18 9.94
CA PRO A 72 -34.25 19.05 9.42
C PRO A 72 -34.36 17.87 10.41
N PHE A 73 -33.35 17.67 11.25
CA PHE A 73 -33.35 16.60 12.25
C PHE A 73 -34.25 16.94 13.45
N VAL A 74 -34.31 18.22 13.83
CA VAL A 74 -35.26 18.69 14.85
C VAL A 74 -36.70 18.62 14.34
N ASP A 75 -36.93 18.97 13.08
CA ASP A 75 -38.25 18.85 12.45
C ASP A 75 -38.68 17.38 12.33
N TYR A 76 -37.74 16.47 12.11
CA TYR A 76 -37.99 15.04 12.14
C TYR A 76 -38.48 14.59 13.52
N VAL A 77 -37.76 14.95 14.59
CA VAL A 77 -38.14 14.60 15.98
C VAL A 77 -39.45 15.27 16.42
N GLU A 78 -39.75 16.49 15.97
CA GLU A 78 -41.04 17.13 16.27
C GLU A 78 -42.20 16.46 15.50
N GLY A 79 -41.91 15.90 14.33
CA GLY A 79 -42.86 15.17 13.50
C GLY A 79 -43.02 13.70 13.85
N SER A 80 -42.13 13.15 14.69
CA SER A 80 -42.22 11.79 15.20
C SER A 80 -43.03 11.72 16.50
N ASP A 81 -43.40 10.50 16.88
CA ASP A 81 -44.10 10.22 18.14
C ASP A 81 -43.10 10.01 19.32
N ASP A 82 -41.83 10.41 19.16
CA ASP A 82 -40.77 10.16 20.15
C ASP A 82 -40.88 11.08 21.39
N ILE A 83 -41.58 12.22 21.26
CA ILE A 83 -41.80 13.17 22.36
C ILE A 83 -43.30 13.46 22.48
N GLU A 84 -43.95 12.76 23.43
CA GLU A 84 -45.36 12.97 23.74
C GLU A 84 -45.54 14.02 24.85
N ASP A 85 -44.62 14.05 25.82
CA ASP A 85 -44.66 14.96 26.96
C ASP A 85 -43.29 15.56 27.35
N ASP A 86 -43.27 16.35 28.43
CA ASP A 86 -42.06 17.00 28.93
C ASP A 86 -41.09 16.00 29.58
N ASP A 87 -41.57 14.87 30.12
CA ASP A 87 -40.70 13.85 30.73
C ASP A 87 -39.92 13.10 29.62
N ASP A 88 -40.57 12.78 28.50
CA ASP A 88 -39.92 12.22 27.31
C ASP A 88 -38.84 13.15 26.77
N PHE A 89 -39.14 14.46 26.69
CA PHE A 89 -38.19 15.47 26.25
C PHE A 89 -36.95 15.52 27.16
N GLU A 90 -37.15 15.47 28.47
CA GLU A 90 -36.06 15.49 29.45
C GLU A 90 -35.18 14.23 29.38
N HIS A 91 -35.77 13.07 29.07
CA HIS A 91 -35.02 11.84 28.81
C HIS A 91 -34.17 11.97 27.54
N ILE A 92 -34.81 12.26 26.40
CA ILE A 92 -34.18 12.33 25.08
C ILE A 92 -33.08 13.39 25.04
N ARG A 93 -33.29 14.58 25.61
CA ARG A 93 -32.29 15.66 25.54
C ARG A 93 -30.95 15.33 26.22
N THR A 94 -30.90 14.25 27.00
CA THR A 94 -29.71 13.77 27.69
C THR A 94 -29.13 12.48 27.11
N ASP A 95 -29.82 11.86 26.15
CA ASP A 95 -29.40 10.62 25.50
C ASP A 95 -28.64 10.95 24.21
N GLY A 96 -27.31 10.84 24.25
CA GLY A 96 -26.45 11.10 23.09
C GLY A 96 -26.66 10.08 21.95
N SER A 97 -26.93 8.81 22.31
CA SER A 97 -27.11 7.73 21.34
C SER A 97 -28.37 7.94 20.51
N TYR A 98 -29.45 8.45 21.12
CA TYR A 98 -30.67 8.83 20.40
C TYR A 98 -30.39 9.79 19.24
N PHE A 99 -29.58 10.84 19.44
CA PHE A 99 -29.29 11.80 18.38
C PHE A 99 -28.46 11.17 17.23
N ILE A 100 -27.55 10.25 17.56
CA ILE A 100 -26.78 9.50 16.56
C ILE A 100 -27.71 8.62 15.74
N GLU A 101 -28.60 7.86 16.40
CA GLU A 101 -29.60 7.01 15.74
C GLU A 101 -30.44 7.84 14.75
N ILE A 102 -31.00 8.96 15.19
CA ILE A 102 -31.80 9.85 14.34
C ILE A 102 -31.01 10.40 13.16
N ILE A 103 -29.73 10.78 13.34
CA ILE A 103 -28.88 11.25 12.23
C ILE A 103 -28.71 10.13 11.19
N LEU A 104 -28.50 8.90 11.65
CA LEU A 104 -28.23 7.73 10.85
C LEU A 104 -29.48 7.10 10.23
N GLU A 105 -30.68 7.54 10.61
CA GLU A 105 -31.90 7.08 9.99
C GLU A 105 -31.93 7.39 8.49
N ARG A 106 -32.45 6.44 7.72
CA ARG A 106 -32.46 6.48 6.25
C ARG A 106 -33.08 7.78 5.68
N GLU A 107 -34.12 8.30 6.33
CA GLU A 107 -34.75 9.55 5.89
C GLU A 107 -33.89 10.79 6.15
N ASN A 108 -33.08 10.74 7.20
CA ASN A 108 -32.23 11.84 7.65
C ASN A 108 -30.84 11.83 6.99
N LEU A 109 -30.36 10.67 6.53
CA LEU A 109 -29.12 10.59 5.74
C LEU A 109 -29.12 11.53 4.53
N ARG A 110 -30.27 11.83 3.92
CA ARG A 110 -30.36 12.81 2.81
C ARG A 110 -29.99 14.24 3.21
N HIS A 111 -30.05 14.55 4.50
CA HIS A 111 -29.65 15.83 5.10
C HIS A 111 -28.21 15.82 5.62
N THR A 112 -27.51 14.69 5.53
CA THR A 112 -26.10 14.54 5.90
C THR A 112 -25.18 14.61 4.67
N ASN A 113 -23.99 15.14 4.87
CA ASN A 113 -22.88 15.09 3.94
C ASN A 113 -21.82 14.16 4.52
N ILE A 114 -21.44 13.15 3.74
CA ILE A 114 -20.38 12.21 4.08
C ILE A 114 -19.20 12.55 3.18
N SER A 115 -18.07 12.88 3.79
CA SER A 115 -16.83 13.18 3.07
C SER A 115 -15.68 12.35 3.58
N PHE A 116 -14.72 12.10 2.71
CA PHE A 116 -13.51 11.34 3.02
C PHE A 116 -12.29 12.24 2.86
N ARG A 117 -11.39 12.17 3.82
CA ARG A 117 -10.08 12.84 3.79
C ARG A 117 -9.00 11.78 3.69
N ILE A 118 -8.26 11.80 2.59
CA ILE A 118 -7.07 10.96 2.41
C ILE A 118 -5.93 11.52 3.26
N LYS A 119 -5.26 10.64 4.00
CA LYS A 119 -4.21 10.99 4.98
C LYS A 119 -2.79 10.69 4.50
N ILE A 120 -2.64 9.86 3.46
CA ILE A 120 -1.35 9.45 2.88
C ILE A 120 -1.33 9.68 1.37
N ASP A 121 -0.16 9.96 0.79
CA ASP A 121 -0.02 10.03 -0.68
C ASP A 121 -0.09 8.62 -1.29
N PRO A 122 -0.75 8.41 -2.44
CA PRO A 122 -0.79 7.10 -3.11
C PRO A 122 0.59 6.51 -3.39
N ASN A 123 1.60 7.32 -3.73
CA ASN A 123 2.95 6.82 -3.97
C ASN A 123 3.65 6.45 -2.67
N GLU A 124 3.39 7.18 -1.59
CA GLU A 124 3.91 6.82 -0.26
C GLU A 124 3.31 5.50 0.21
N TYR A 125 2.01 5.28 -0.03
CA TYR A 125 1.38 3.99 0.21
C TYR A 125 2.01 2.86 -0.63
N LEU A 126 2.24 3.09 -1.92
CA LEU A 126 2.86 2.08 -2.81
C LEU A 126 4.33 1.78 -2.48
N GLU A 127 5.04 2.70 -1.83
CA GLU A 127 6.39 2.44 -1.32
C GLU A 127 6.38 1.43 -0.17
N GLU A 128 5.31 1.35 0.62
CA GLU A 128 5.19 0.44 1.77
C GLU A 128 4.35 -0.81 1.44
N HIS A 129 3.42 -0.66 0.49
CA HIS A 129 2.50 -1.69 0.02
C HIS A 129 2.53 -1.77 -1.52
N PRO A 130 3.66 -2.19 -2.11
CA PRO A 130 3.81 -2.24 -3.56
C PRO A 130 2.82 -3.20 -4.20
N THR A 131 2.31 -2.79 -5.36
CA THR A 131 1.76 -3.72 -6.35
C THR A 131 2.90 -4.30 -7.18
N GLU A 132 2.68 -5.46 -7.79
CA GLU A 132 3.61 -6.06 -8.77
C GLU A 132 4.04 -5.03 -9.83
N GLN A 133 3.07 -4.29 -10.37
CA GLN A 133 3.34 -3.28 -11.40
C GLN A 133 4.20 -2.13 -10.89
N TYR A 134 3.98 -1.68 -9.65
CA TYR A 134 4.77 -0.60 -9.05
C TYR A 134 6.20 -1.06 -8.77
N LEU A 135 6.37 -2.21 -8.12
CA LEU A 135 7.69 -2.77 -7.83
C LEU A 135 8.47 -3.05 -9.13
N ALA A 136 7.84 -3.68 -10.13
CA ALA A 136 8.45 -3.94 -11.42
C ALA A 136 8.92 -2.65 -12.12
N LYS A 137 8.13 -1.58 -12.04
CA LYS A 137 8.49 -0.27 -12.59
C LYS A 137 9.69 0.33 -11.88
N GLU A 138 9.74 0.29 -10.55
CA GLU A 138 10.88 0.83 -9.79
C GLU A 138 12.14 -0.01 -10.00
N MET A 139 12.03 -1.34 -10.07
CA MET A 139 13.13 -2.22 -10.46
C MET A 139 13.64 -1.88 -11.87
N SER A 140 12.75 -1.77 -12.84
CA SER A 140 13.12 -1.43 -14.22
C SER A 140 13.81 -0.08 -14.33
N LYS A 141 13.45 0.91 -13.50
CA LYS A 141 14.12 2.21 -13.46
C LYS A 141 15.50 2.15 -12.82
N ALA A 142 15.67 1.31 -11.80
CA ALA A 142 16.92 1.17 -11.06
C ALA A 142 17.91 0.22 -11.75
N TYR A 143 17.44 -0.59 -12.70
CA TYR A 143 18.25 -1.56 -13.41
C TYR A 143 19.30 -0.91 -14.31
N ASP A 144 20.54 -1.31 -14.09
CA ASP A 144 21.71 -1.03 -14.91
C ASP A 144 22.43 -2.36 -15.17
N LYS A 145 22.66 -2.66 -16.45
CA LYS A 145 23.33 -3.88 -16.88
C LYS A 145 24.75 -4.00 -16.33
N ASN A 146 25.48 -2.89 -16.19
CA ASN A 146 26.85 -2.90 -15.67
C ASN A 146 26.88 -3.22 -14.17
N GLU A 147 25.86 -2.76 -13.42
CA GLU A 147 25.73 -3.12 -12.01
C GLU A 147 25.35 -4.59 -11.86
N LEU A 148 24.48 -5.13 -12.72
CA LEU A 148 24.23 -6.58 -12.74
C LEU A 148 25.51 -7.36 -12.99
N GLU A 149 26.28 -7.00 -14.03
CA GLU A 149 27.55 -7.68 -14.36
C GLU A 149 28.51 -7.67 -13.16
N LYS A 150 28.64 -6.53 -12.48
CA LYS A 150 29.46 -6.41 -11.27
C LYS A 150 28.98 -7.37 -10.17
N HIS A 151 27.68 -7.41 -9.90
CA HIS A 151 27.11 -8.29 -8.88
C HIS A 151 27.29 -9.77 -9.21
N VAL A 152 27.18 -10.17 -10.48
CA VAL A 152 27.49 -11.55 -10.91
C VAL A 152 28.96 -11.87 -10.67
N LYS A 153 29.87 -10.98 -11.11
CA LYS A 153 31.33 -11.17 -10.94
C LYS A 153 31.79 -11.16 -9.49
N GLU A 154 31.06 -10.50 -8.58
CA GLU A 154 31.32 -10.51 -7.13
C GLU A 154 30.71 -11.73 -6.42
N ASN A 155 29.78 -12.45 -7.07
CA ASN A 155 29.14 -13.62 -6.48
C ASN A 155 30.10 -14.82 -6.45
N SER A 156 30.23 -15.44 -5.28
CA SER A 156 31.14 -16.56 -5.05
C SER A 156 30.70 -17.86 -5.71
N GLU A 157 29.39 -18.11 -5.80
CA GLU A 157 28.84 -19.30 -6.44
C GLU A 157 29.12 -19.25 -7.95
N PHE A 158 28.90 -18.09 -8.58
CA PHE A 158 29.29 -17.87 -9.98
C PHE A 158 30.79 -18.15 -10.20
N LYS A 159 31.68 -17.62 -9.34
CA LYS A 159 33.13 -17.83 -9.48
C LYS A 159 33.52 -19.29 -9.34
N GLU A 160 33.02 -19.97 -8.32
CA GLU A 160 33.48 -21.31 -7.98
C GLU A 160 32.83 -22.42 -8.82
N GLU A 161 31.56 -22.24 -9.20
CA GLU A 161 30.83 -23.25 -9.98
C GLU A 161 30.95 -22.97 -11.47
N GLU A 162 30.58 -21.77 -11.92
CA GLU A 162 30.43 -21.51 -13.36
C GLU A 162 31.76 -21.12 -14.02
N LEU A 163 32.51 -20.18 -13.42
CA LEU A 163 33.78 -19.73 -13.98
C LEU A 163 34.85 -20.83 -13.91
N ARG A 164 34.95 -21.55 -12.79
CA ARG A 164 35.94 -22.62 -12.62
C ARG A 164 35.68 -23.78 -13.57
N GLU A 165 34.43 -24.25 -13.69
CA GLU A 165 34.07 -25.32 -14.64
C GLU A 165 34.44 -24.92 -16.07
N TYR A 166 34.09 -23.70 -16.48
CA TYR A 166 34.43 -23.19 -17.81
C TYR A 166 35.95 -23.15 -18.06
N LEU A 167 36.73 -22.70 -17.06
CA LEU A 167 38.19 -22.65 -17.18
C LEU A 167 38.82 -24.04 -17.32
N VAL A 168 38.35 -25.01 -16.55
CA VAL A 168 38.83 -26.40 -16.64
C VAL A 168 38.51 -26.99 -18.02
N ASP A 169 37.31 -26.73 -18.56
CA ASP A 169 36.91 -27.19 -19.90
C ASP A 169 37.77 -26.57 -21.02
N GLU A 170 38.22 -25.33 -20.85
CA GLU A 170 39.13 -24.62 -21.76
C GLU A 170 40.62 -24.96 -21.53
N GLY A 171 40.93 -25.86 -20.58
CA GLY A 171 42.27 -26.39 -20.36
C GLY A 171 43.13 -25.66 -19.33
N PHE A 172 42.54 -24.78 -18.52
CA PHE A 172 43.24 -24.20 -17.36
C PHE A 172 43.41 -25.23 -16.23
N PRO A 173 44.43 -25.08 -15.37
CA PRO A 173 44.59 -25.90 -14.17
C PRO A 173 43.42 -25.75 -13.19
N GLU A 174 43.07 -26.84 -12.50
CA GLU A 174 41.98 -26.84 -11.50
C GLU A 174 42.23 -25.85 -10.34
N ASP A 175 43.48 -25.48 -10.05
CA ASP A 175 43.90 -24.60 -8.96
C ASP A 175 44.21 -23.16 -9.40
N VAL A 176 43.82 -22.76 -10.62
CA VAL A 176 44.03 -21.39 -11.13
C VAL A 176 43.41 -20.33 -10.21
N ASP A 177 44.14 -19.23 -9.97
CA ASP A 177 43.62 -18.07 -9.23
C ASP A 177 42.60 -17.32 -10.10
N LEU A 178 41.31 -17.58 -9.81
CA LEU A 178 40.16 -16.99 -10.50
C LEU A 178 40.18 -15.46 -10.54
N ASN A 179 40.90 -14.79 -9.62
CA ASN A 179 40.98 -13.33 -9.60
C ASN A 179 41.97 -12.76 -10.63
N LYS A 180 42.86 -13.60 -11.20
CA LYS A 180 43.83 -13.19 -12.22
C LYS A 180 43.34 -13.41 -13.65
N VAL A 181 42.30 -14.22 -13.83
CA VAL A 181 41.70 -14.54 -15.13
C VAL A 181 40.94 -13.32 -15.66
N LYS A 182 41.24 -12.93 -16.91
CA LYS A 182 40.48 -11.90 -17.62
C LYS A 182 39.41 -12.55 -18.48
N TYR A 183 38.18 -12.07 -18.31
CA TYR A 183 37.02 -12.54 -19.05
C TYR A 183 35.99 -11.42 -19.22
N SER A 184 35.19 -11.55 -20.27
CA SER A 184 34.04 -10.71 -20.57
C SER A 184 32.75 -11.52 -20.50
N MET A 185 31.67 -10.86 -20.07
CA MET A 185 30.31 -11.36 -20.13
C MET A 185 29.59 -10.65 -21.28
N ASP A 186 29.56 -11.32 -22.43
CA ASP A 186 28.87 -10.82 -23.61
C ASP A 186 27.36 -11.08 -23.46
N ASN A 187 26.54 -10.25 -24.12
CA ASN A 187 25.07 -10.43 -24.21
C ASN A 187 24.30 -10.61 -22.88
N LEU A 188 24.87 -10.21 -21.74
CA LEU A 188 24.18 -10.31 -20.44
C LEU A 188 22.78 -9.67 -20.46
N GLN A 189 21.75 -10.47 -20.17
CA GLN A 189 20.35 -10.05 -20.13
C GLN A 189 19.56 -10.85 -19.08
N LEU A 190 18.42 -10.30 -18.66
CA LEU A 190 17.51 -11.00 -17.75
C LEU A 190 16.74 -12.08 -18.51
N THR A 191 16.58 -13.24 -17.89
CA THR A 191 15.76 -14.34 -18.44
C THR A 191 14.27 -14.11 -18.22
N ASP A 192 13.92 -13.27 -17.26
CA ASP A 192 12.55 -12.96 -16.85
C ASP A 192 12.22 -11.47 -16.92
N SER A 193 10.93 -11.16 -17.05
CA SER A 193 10.44 -9.79 -17.00
C SER A 193 10.45 -9.25 -15.56
N PHE A 194 10.62 -7.93 -15.39
CA PHE A 194 10.51 -7.31 -14.06
C PHE A 194 9.17 -7.57 -13.38
N THR A 195 8.10 -7.79 -14.14
CA THR A 195 6.79 -8.16 -13.58
C THR A 195 6.84 -9.54 -12.92
N ASN A 196 7.42 -10.55 -13.60
CA ASN A 196 7.58 -11.90 -13.03
C ASN A 196 8.48 -11.88 -11.79
N ILE A 197 9.58 -11.11 -11.85
CA ILE A 197 10.51 -10.99 -10.73
C ILE A 197 9.83 -10.28 -9.55
N ALA A 198 9.03 -9.24 -9.80
CA ALA A 198 8.27 -8.55 -8.77
C ALA A 198 7.21 -9.45 -8.13
N GLU A 199 6.44 -10.19 -8.94
CA GLU A 199 5.48 -11.21 -8.46
C GLU A 199 6.17 -12.22 -7.55
N MET A 200 7.28 -12.81 -8.01
CA MET A 200 8.08 -13.75 -7.20
C MET A 200 8.54 -13.11 -5.87
N ILE A 201 8.99 -11.86 -5.87
CA ILE A 201 9.45 -11.17 -4.66
C ILE A 201 8.31 -10.98 -3.65
N LEU A 202 7.12 -10.60 -4.13
CA LEU A 202 5.96 -10.39 -3.28
C LEU A 202 5.40 -11.71 -2.75
N ASP A 203 5.30 -12.74 -3.61
CA ASP A 203 4.79 -14.07 -3.24
C ASP A 203 5.68 -14.81 -2.25
N THR A 204 7.00 -14.65 -2.38
CA THR A 204 7.97 -15.28 -1.47
C THR A 204 8.15 -14.52 -0.15
N GLY A 205 7.48 -13.37 0.02
CA GLY A 205 7.62 -12.53 1.21
C GLY A 205 9.02 -11.92 1.38
N ARG A 206 9.80 -11.81 0.30
CA ARG A 206 11.14 -11.20 0.34
C ARG A 206 11.06 -9.68 0.54
N PHE A 207 9.94 -9.06 0.17
CA PHE A 207 9.61 -7.69 0.55
C PHE A 207 8.96 -7.68 1.94
N SER A 208 9.70 -7.20 2.95
CA SER A 208 9.26 -7.23 4.35
C SER A 208 8.34 -6.06 4.69
N SER A 209 7.42 -6.27 5.63
CA SER A 209 6.62 -5.19 6.23
C SER A 209 7.54 -4.17 6.91
N GLY A 210 7.55 -2.93 6.42
CA GLY A 210 8.38 -1.83 6.94
C GLY A 210 9.60 -1.48 6.08
N ASP A 211 9.89 -2.25 5.04
CA ASP A 211 10.80 -1.81 3.99
C ASP A 211 10.07 -0.85 3.02
N ARG A 212 10.80 0.12 2.46
CA ARG A 212 10.32 0.96 1.37
C ARG A 212 10.86 0.43 0.05
N VAL A 213 10.04 0.40 -1.00
CA VAL A 213 10.40 -0.09 -2.36
C VAL A 213 11.74 0.46 -2.83
N ASN A 214 11.96 1.77 -2.75
CA ASN A 214 13.21 2.38 -3.21
C ASN A 214 14.44 1.85 -2.45
N SER A 215 14.30 1.61 -1.14
CA SER A 215 15.39 1.09 -0.30
C SER A 215 15.66 -0.38 -0.59
N PHE A 216 14.58 -1.17 -0.72
CA PHE A 216 14.64 -2.58 -1.07
C PHE A 216 15.28 -2.79 -2.44
N VAL A 217 14.84 -2.05 -3.46
CA VAL A 217 15.37 -2.17 -4.83
C VAL A 217 16.87 -1.89 -4.87
N LYS A 218 17.35 -0.87 -4.14
CA LYS A 218 18.79 -0.57 -4.08
C LYS A 218 19.62 -1.62 -3.35
N ARG A 219 19.03 -2.28 -2.35
CA ARG A 219 19.74 -3.20 -1.46
C ARG A 219 19.74 -4.63 -1.98
N ASP A 220 18.59 -5.12 -2.45
CA ASP A 220 18.35 -6.55 -2.62
C ASP A 220 18.04 -6.96 -4.07
N MET A 221 17.68 -6.03 -4.96
CA MET A 221 17.25 -6.39 -6.33
C MET A 221 18.28 -7.23 -7.06
N TYR A 222 19.53 -6.76 -7.18
CA TYR A 222 20.59 -7.49 -7.89
C TYR A 222 20.94 -8.81 -7.21
N LYS A 223 20.97 -8.83 -5.87
CA LYS A 223 21.20 -10.06 -5.13
C LYS A 223 20.15 -11.11 -5.45
N ILE A 224 18.87 -10.73 -5.49
CA ILE A 224 17.77 -11.65 -5.82
C ILE A 224 17.89 -12.16 -7.26
N ILE A 225 18.24 -11.29 -8.21
CA ILE A 225 18.45 -11.67 -9.61
C ILE A 225 19.60 -12.68 -9.74
N VAL A 226 20.73 -12.41 -9.07
CA VAL A 226 21.93 -13.25 -9.15
C VAL A 226 21.74 -14.58 -8.43
N ASP A 227 21.28 -14.57 -7.17
CA ASP A 227 21.03 -15.78 -6.37
C ASP A 227 19.92 -16.66 -7.00
N GLY A 228 18.98 -16.04 -7.73
CA GLY A 228 17.93 -16.73 -8.47
C GLY A 228 18.35 -17.22 -9.86
N LYS A 229 19.57 -16.93 -10.30
CA LYS A 229 20.06 -17.18 -11.66
C LYS A 229 19.09 -16.69 -12.75
N LEU A 230 18.49 -15.51 -12.54
CA LEU A 230 17.47 -14.89 -13.41
C LEU A 230 18.08 -14.08 -14.58
N TYR A 231 19.22 -14.55 -15.07
CA TYR A 231 20.01 -13.90 -16.10
C TYR A 231 20.72 -14.93 -16.97
N GLU A 232 21.02 -14.54 -18.20
CA GLU A 232 21.80 -15.33 -19.15
C GLU A 232 22.87 -14.45 -19.78
N TYR A 233 23.98 -15.05 -20.17
CA TYR A 233 25.13 -14.39 -20.75
C TYR A 233 25.92 -15.35 -21.64
N ASP A 234 26.71 -14.78 -22.54
CA ASP A 234 27.73 -15.50 -23.28
C ASP A 234 29.08 -15.27 -22.59
N PHE A 235 29.82 -16.35 -22.33
CA PHE A 235 31.10 -16.26 -21.66
C PHE A 235 32.24 -16.20 -22.67
N ARG A 236 33.19 -15.27 -22.46
CA ARG A 236 34.38 -15.17 -23.30
C ARG A 236 35.63 -14.99 -22.46
N LEU A 237 36.56 -15.93 -22.60
CA LEU A 237 37.91 -15.79 -22.04
C LEU A 237 38.74 -14.85 -22.89
N GLU A 238 39.45 -13.95 -22.21
CA GLU A 238 40.43 -13.05 -22.80
C GLU A 238 41.86 -13.42 -22.41
N SER A 239 42.01 -14.31 -21.43
CA SER A 239 43.27 -14.91 -20.99
C SER A 239 43.53 -16.24 -21.71
N ASP A 240 44.78 -16.49 -22.07
CA ASP A 240 45.25 -17.79 -22.56
C ASP A 240 45.81 -18.62 -21.38
N PRO A 241 45.55 -19.94 -21.31
CA PRO A 241 46.15 -20.84 -20.33
C PRO A 241 47.67 -20.70 -20.18
N HIS A 242 48.38 -20.51 -21.28
CA HIS A 242 49.84 -20.40 -21.30
C HIS A 242 50.35 -19.02 -20.85
N GLU A 243 49.55 -17.96 -20.96
CA GLU A 243 49.93 -16.63 -20.49
C GLU A 243 49.98 -16.55 -18.96
N LEU A 244 49.19 -17.36 -18.25
CA LEU A 244 49.15 -17.38 -16.79
C LEU A 244 50.25 -18.28 -16.17
N GLU A 245 50.69 -19.33 -16.87
CA GLU A 245 51.85 -20.15 -16.50
C GLU A 245 53.18 -19.35 -16.56
N GLU A 246 53.29 -18.35 -17.45
CA GLU A 246 54.48 -17.49 -17.58
C GLU A 246 54.53 -16.35 -16.55
N MET A 247 53.46 -16.15 -15.76
CA MET A 247 53.36 -15.08 -14.74
C MET A 247 53.61 -15.58 -13.29
N GLU A 248 53.85 -16.88 -13.09
CA GLU A 248 54.35 -17.45 -11.82
C GLU A 248 55.89 -17.47 -11.75
#